data_AF-A0A2I0D966-F1
#
_entry.id   AF-A0A2I0D966-F1
#
_cell.length_a   1.000
_cell.length_b   1.000
_cell.length_c   1.000
_cell.angle_alpha   90.00
_cell.angle_beta   90.00
_cell.angle_gamma   90.00
#
_symmetry.space_group_name_H-M   'P 1'
#
loop_
_entity.id
_entity.type
_entity.pdbx_description
1 polymer ?
#
loop_
_entity_poly.entity_id
_entity_poly.type
_entity_poly.pdbx_seq_one_letter_code
_entity_poly.pdbx_strand_id
1 'polypeptide(L)'
;GFGSMHPGEDPDLSIRLKKKNFKVGYIEGAFVYHKRRVDFFKFSSQVNKFGLVRPILLKRYPETKKITYWFPFFYLSFFVIGMFLLFFEFYFVICFYVLYNFLILMDSTMNYKTIKIGLLSVFSTNIQFFSYGSGFIKSYYFIHILKKKPKLIFPQLFFSQ
;
A
#
# COMPACT_ATOMS: atom_id res chain seq x y z
N GLY A 1 -13.15 -21.35 -4.41
CA GLY A 1 -11.89 -21.06 -3.69
C GLY A 1 -11.34 -19.70 -4.07
N PHE A 2 -10.03 -19.52 -3.91
CA PHE A 2 -9.28 -18.32 -4.29
C PHE A 2 -9.34 -18.04 -5.79
N GLY A 3 -9.23 -16.76 -6.17
CA GLY A 3 -9.13 -16.35 -7.56
C GLY A 3 -7.70 -16.45 -8.09
N SER A 4 -7.50 -16.27 -9.40
CA SER A 4 -6.18 -16.39 -10.03
C SER A 4 -5.25 -15.18 -9.85
N MET A 5 -5.67 -14.13 -9.14
CA MET A 5 -4.89 -12.91 -8.95
C MET A 5 -4.05 -13.01 -7.68
N HIS A 6 -2.74 -12.74 -7.78
CA HIS A 6 -1.82 -12.78 -6.64
C HIS A 6 -0.81 -11.63 -6.68
N PRO A 7 -0.65 -10.85 -5.59
CA PRO A 7 -1.46 -10.88 -4.37
C PRO A 7 -2.81 -10.18 -4.59
N GLY A 8 -3.90 -10.70 -4.06
CA GLY A 8 -5.24 -10.12 -4.26
C GLY A 8 -6.40 -11.11 -4.12
N GLU A 9 -6.07 -12.38 -4.06
CA GLU A 9 -6.95 -13.51 -3.88
C GLU A 9 -7.73 -13.45 -2.56
N ASP A 10 -7.11 -13.05 -1.44
CA ASP A 10 -7.76 -13.01 -0.13
C ASP A 10 -8.80 -11.88 -0.04
N PRO A 11 -8.47 -10.63 -0.44
CA PRO A 11 -9.47 -9.57 -0.50
C PRO A 11 -10.61 -9.91 -1.47
N ASP A 12 -10.32 -10.48 -2.64
CA ASP A 12 -11.34 -10.89 -3.61
C ASP A 12 -12.30 -11.94 -3.01
N LEU A 13 -11.76 -12.98 -2.38
CA LEU A 13 -12.56 -14.01 -1.71
C LEU A 13 -13.41 -13.40 -0.58
N SER A 14 -12.81 -12.55 0.26
CA SER A 14 -13.49 -11.90 1.36
C SER A 14 -14.67 -11.05 0.90
N ILE A 15 -14.52 -10.30 -0.21
CA ILE A 15 -15.59 -9.51 -0.81
C ILE A 15 -16.70 -10.42 -1.35
N ARG A 16 -16.34 -11.51 -2.06
CA ARG A 16 -17.31 -12.47 -2.59
C ARG A 16 -18.11 -13.17 -1.50
N LEU A 17 -17.48 -13.53 -0.39
CA LEU A 17 -18.16 -14.15 0.75
C LEU A 17 -19.13 -13.15 1.40
N LYS A 18 -18.72 -11.90 1.62
CA LYS A 18 -19.60 -10.85 2.14
C LYS A 18 -20.81 -10.59 1.25
N LYS A 19 -20.62 -10.58 -0.09
CA LYS A 19 -21.74 -10.47 -1.05
C LYS A 19 -22.73 -11.63 -0.98
N LYS A 20 -22.29 -12.79 -0.50
CA LYS A 20 -23.14 -13.96 -0.25
C LYS A 20 -23.72 -13.98 1.18
N ASN A 21 -23.68 -12.85 1.90
CA ASN A 21 -24.19 -12.70 3.26
C ASN A 21 -23.52 -13.61 4.30
N PHE A 22 -22.31 -14.11 4.03
CA PHE A 22 -21.52 -14.78 5.06
C PHE A 22 -21.06 -13.79 6.11
N LYS A 23 -21.13 -14.20 7.38
CA LYS A 23 -20.59 -13.45 8.51
C LYS A 23 -19.09 -13.75 8.63
N VAL A 24 -18.30 -12.70 8.83
CA VAL A 24 -16.86 -12.81 9.12
C VAL A 24 -16.70 -12.60 10.63
N GLY A 25 -16.08 -13.56 11.32
CA GLY A 25 -15.75 -13.47 12.74
C GLY A 25 -14.28 -13.11 12.95
N TYR A 26 -14.00 -12.38 14.03
CA TYR A 26 -12.66 -12.18 14.56
C TYR A 26 -12.58 -12.93 15.90
N ILE A 27 -11.58 -13.80 16.05
CA ILE A 27 -11.36 -14.55 17.29
C ILE A 27 -10.28 -13.81 18.07
N GLU A 28 -10.71 -13.07 19.08
CA GLU A 28 -9.81 -12.35 19.97
C GLU A 28 -8.90 -13.34 20.70
N GLY A 29 -7.59 -13.03 20.78
CA GLY A 29 -6.60 -13.91 21.42
C GLY A 29 -6.14 -15.12 20.58
N ALA A 30 -6.63 -15.30 19.36
CA ALA A 30 -6.08 -16.31 18.45
C ALA A 30 -4.79 -15.78 17.78
N PHE A 31 -3.66 -16.44 18.05
CA PHE A 31 -2.36 -16.09 17.49
C PHE A 31 -1.84 -17.17 16.55
N VAL A 32 -1.25 -16.74 15.43
CA VAL A 32 -0.50 -17.62 14.53
C VAL A 32 0.94 -17.11 14.44
N TYR A 33 1.90 -18.01 14.62
CA TYR A 33 3.31 -17.67 14.54
C TYR A 33 3.79 -17.80 13.09
N HIS A 34 4.17 -16.70 12.48
CA HIS A 34 4.75 -16.68 11.14
C HIS A 34 6.12 -16.00 11.17
N LYS A 35 7.17 -16.73 10.78
CA LYS A 35 8.51 -16.14 10.64
C LYS A 35 8.55 -15.26 9.40
N ARG A 36 8.60 -13.94 9.56
CA ARG A 36 8.80 -13.01 8.43
C ARG A 36 10.28 -12.92 8.09
N ARG A 37 10.64 -13.20 6.83
CA ARG A 37 11.99 -12.94 6.32
C ARG A 37 12.09 -11.45 5.99
N VAL A 38 12.95 -10.73 6.70
CA VAL A 38 13.01 -9.25 6.64
C VAL A 38 14.07 -8.84 5.64
N ASP A 39 13.65 -8.56 4.42
CA ASP A 39 14.48 -7.96 3.38
C ASP A 39 13.70 -6.79 2.76
N PHE A 40 14.30 -5.60 2.75
CA PHE A 40 13.63 -4.38 2.34
C PHE A 40 13.30 -4.36 0.84
N PHE A 41 14.10 -5.01 0.00
CA PHE A 41 13.83 -5.12 -1.44
C PHE A 41 12.63 -6.04 -1.70
N LYS A 42 12.58 -7.19 -1.05
CA LYS A 42 11.44 -8.12 -1.11
C LYS A 42 10.18 -7.48 -0.55
N PHE A 43 10.29 -6.75 0.56
CA PHE A 43 9.21 -5.96 1.14
C PHE A 43 8.69 -4.92 0.14
N SER A 44 9.58 -4.13 -0.45
CA SER A 44 9.26 -3.14 -1.48
C SER A 44 8.52 -3.77 -2.67
N SER A 45 9.04 -4.86 -3.22
CA SER A 45 8.41 -5.59 -4.33
C SER A 45 7.02 -6.11 -3.97
N GLN A 46 6.88 -6.69 -2.77
CA GLN A 46 5.60 -7.19 -2.27
C GLN A 46 4.57 -6.07 -2.13
N VAL A 47 4.96 -4.96 -1.52
CA VAL A 47 4.09 -3.79 -1.32
C VAL A 47 3.71 -3.13 -2.64
N ASN A 48 4.63 -3.08 -3.61
CA ASN A 48 4.33 -2.59 -4.95
C ASN A 48 3.26 -3.44 -5.64
N LYS A 49 3.34 -4.78 -5.54
CA LYS A 49 2.30 -5.67 -6.06
C LYS A 49 0.93 -5.42 -5.42
N PHE A 50 0.87 -5.17 -4.10
CA PHE A 50 -0.39 -4.76 -3.45
C PHE A 50 -0.93 -3.43 -3.99
N GLY A 51 -0.05 -2.47 -4.25
CA GLY A 51 -0.38 -1.20 -4.91
C GLY A 51 -0.97 -1.42 -6.30
N LEU A 52 -0.36 -2.27 -7.12
CA LEU A 52 -0.84 -2.60 -8.46
C LEU A 52 -2.21 -3.30 -8.44
N VAL A 53 -2.45 -4.21 -7.50
CA VAL A 53 -3.70 -4.96 -7.45
C VAL A 53 -4.87 -4.13 -6.95
N ARG A 54 -4.65 -3.16 -6.06
CA ARG A 54 -5.76 -2.40 -5.46
C ARG A 54 -6.66 -1.73 -6.51
N PRO A 55 -6.18 -0.98 -7.51
CA PRO A 55 -7.05 -0.42 -8.55
C PRO A 55 -7.79 -1.47 -9.38
N ILE A 56 -7.21 -2.66 -9.59
CA ILE A 56 -7.88 -3.76 -10.29
C ILE A 56 -9.07 -4.26 -9.47
N LEU A 57 -8.90 -4.46 -8.17
CA LEU A 57 -9.98 -4.82 -7.25
C LEU A 57 -11.05 -3.72 -7.18
N LEU A 58 -10.65 -2.44 -7.15
CA LEU A 58 -11.59 -1.31 -7.16
C LEU A 58 -12.42 -1.24 -8.44
N LYS A 59 -11.88 -1.68 -9.59
CA LYS A 59 -12.64 -1.79 -10.84
C LYS A 59 -13.63 -2.96 -10.79
N ARG A 60 -13.24 -4.10 -10.20
CA ARG A 60 -14.09 -5.28 -10.05
C ARG A 60 -15.20 -5.10 -9.01
N TYR A 61 -14.91 -4.39 -7.92
CA TYR A 61 -15.78 -4.18 -6.77
C TYR A 61 -15.83 -2.69 -6.39
N PRO A 62 -16.51 -1.84 -7.17
CA PRO A 62 -16.56 -0.39 -6.93
C PRO A 62 -17.11 0.01 -5.56
N GLU A 63 -17.98 -0.81 -4.98
CA GLU A 63 -18.57 -0.62 -3.64
C GLU A 63 -17.54 -0.70 -2.50
N THR A 64 -16.35 -1.24 -2.77
CA THR A 64 -15.29 -1.41 -1.76
C THR A 64 -14.29 -0.26 -1.72
N LYS A 65 -14.55 0.80 -2.50
CA LYS A 65 -13.73 2.02 -2.55
C LYS A 65 -13.61 2.65 -1.16
N LYS A 66 -12.39 3.00 -0.78
CA LYS A 66 -12.09 3.76 0.44
C LYS A 66 -11.11 4.88 0.09
N ILE A 67 -11.32 6.05 0.69
CA ILE A 67 -10.43 7.20 0.52
C ILE A 67 -9.00 6.87 1.02
N THR A 68 -8.89 6.03 2.04
CA THR A 68 -7.61 5.63 2.63
C THR A 68 -6.66 4.93 1.66
N TYR A 69 -7.16 4.33 0.58
CA TYR A 69 -6.30 3.72 -0.45
C TYR A 69 -5.50 4.75 -1.25
N TRP A 70 -5.92 6.01 -1.24
CA TRP A 70 -5.25 7.12 -1.92
C TRP A 70 -4.17 7.78 -1.08
N PHE A 71 -4.09 7.47 0.21
CA PHE A 71 -3.10 8.08 1.10
C PHE A 71 -1.66 7.94 0.58
N PRO A 72 -1.21 6.77 0.09
CA PRO A 72 0.14 6.64 -0.45
C PRO A 72 0.36 7.44 -1.74
N PHE A 73 -0.68 7.69 -2.53
CA PHE A 73 -0.60 8.59 -3.69
C PHE A 73 -0.32 10.02 -3.24
N PHE A 74 -1.12 10.53 -2.30
CA PHE A 74 -0.92 11.88 -1.77
C PHE A 74 0.44 12.03 -1.12
N TYR A 75 0.90 11.05 -0.33
CA TYR A 75 2.24 11.06 0.26
C TYR A 75 3.34 11.27 -0.78
N LEU A 76 3.27 10.56 -1.91
CA LEU A 76 4.23 10.67 -3.01
C LEU A 76 4.13 12.02 -3.71
N SER A 77 2.91 12.48 -4.00
CA SER A 77 2.68 13.78 -4.62
C SER A 77 3.19 14.92 -3.72
N PHE A 78 2.93 14.87 -2.41
CA PHE A 78 3.45 15.84 -1.44
C PHE A 78 4.98 15.86 -1.42
N PHE A 79 5.61 14.69 -1.46
CA PHE A 79 7.07 14.61 -1.53
C PHE A 79 7.61 15.25 -2.81
N VAL A 80 7.08 14.87 -3.98
CA VAL A 80 7.55 15.39 -5.28
C VAL A 80 7.31 16.89 -5.42
N ILE A 81 6.11 17.36 -5.05
CA ILE A 81 5.76 18.78 -5.06
C ILE A 81 6.64 19.54 -4.07
N GLY A 82 6.83 19.00 -2.86
CA GLY A 82 7.71 19.61 -1.86
C GLY A 82 9.13 19.78 -2.36
N MET A 83 9.70 18.74 -2.99
CA MET A 83 11.03 18.80 -3.59
C MET A 83 11.13 19.82 -4.73
N PHE A 84 10.08 19.94 -5.56
CA PHE A 84 10.03 20.95 -6.63
C PHE A 84 9.92 22.38 -6.08
N LEU A 85 9.13 22.58 -5.03
CA LEU A 85 8.93 23.89 -4.41
C LEU A 85 10.17 24.40 -3.66
N LEU A 86 11.10 23.52 -3.28
CA LEU A 86 12.39 23.92 -2.72
C LEU A 86 13.20 24.82 -3.66
N PHE A 87 13.09 24.64 -4.99
CA PHE A 87 13.75 25.50 -5.97
C PHE A 87 13.25 26.95 -5.96
N PHE A 88 12.06 27.17 -5.38
CA PHE A 88 11.41 28.47 -5.26
C PHE A 88 11.37 28.95 -3.80
N GLU A 89 12.19 28.37 -2.92
CA GLU A 89 12.29 28.73 -1.50
C GLU A 89 10.97 28.54 -0.70
N PHE A 90 10.04 27.74 -1.22
CA PHE A 90 8.80 27.40 -0.54
C PHE A 90 8.96 26.13 0.31
N TYR A 91 9.42 26.29 1.55
CA TYR A 91 9.73 25.18 2.46
C TYR A 91 8.51 24.53 3.13
N PHE A 92 7.37 25.22 3.17
CA PHE A 92 6.20 24.80 3.95
C PHE A 92 5.77 23.34 3.68
N VAL A 93 5.74 22.92 2.41
CA VAL A 93 5.31 21.57 2.03
C VAL A 93 6.29 20.50 2.52
N ILE A 94 7.60 20.74 2.39
CA ILE A 94 8.61 19.77 2.86
C ILE A 94 8.63 19.72 4.39
N CYS A 95 8.32 20.81 5.09
CA CYS A 95 8.22 20.82 6.55
C CYS A 95 7.15 19.85 7.06
N PHE A 96 5.96 19.77 6.43
CA PHE A 96 4.96 18.76 6.81
C PHE A 96 5.43 17.34 6.57
N TYR A 97 6.14 17.10 5.47
CA TYR A 97 6.70 15.79 5.17
C TYR A 97 7.71 15.36 6.23
N VAL A 98 8.61 16.27 6.62
CA VAL A 98 9.59 16.04 7.69
C VAL A 98 8.90 15.83 9.03
N LEU A 99 7.91 16.67 9.38
CA LEU A 99 7.15 16.56 10.61
C LEU A 99 6.45 15.19 10.70
N TYR A 100 5.81 14.72 9.63
CA TYR A 100 5.15 13.42 9.61
C TYR A 100 6.13 12.28 9.89
N ASN A 101 7.31 12.29 9.25
CA ASN A 101 8.35 11.28 9.49
C ASN A 101 8.94 11.38 10.89
N PHE A 102 9.08 12.59 11.43
CA PHE A 102 9.52 12.82 12.79
C PHE A 102 8.52 12.28 13.83
N LEU A 103 7.22 12.46 13.60
CA LEU A 103 6.18 11.88 14.47
C LEU A 103 6.23 10.35 14.47
N ILE A 104 6.47 9.71 13.32
CA ILE A 104 6.68 8.25 13.24
C ILE A 104 7.92 7.83 14.05
N LEU A 105 9.02 8.59 13.93
CA LEU A 105 10.24 8.34 14.68
C LEU A 105 9.99 8.40 16.19
N MET A 106 9.31 9.44 16.66
CA MET A 106 8.98 9.63 18.08
C MET A 106 8.08 8.51 18.59
N ASP A 107 6.95 8.26 17.93
CA ASP A 107 5.98 7.23 18.34
C ASP A 107 6.63 5.84 18.43
N SER A 108 7.35 5.44 17.39
CA SER A 108 8.03 4.14 17.37
C SER A 108 9.15 4.07 18.41
N THR A 109 9.90 5.16 18.64
CA THR A 109 10.95 5.17 19.66
C THR A 109 10.37 5.08 21.06
N MET A 110 9.25 5.76 21.34
CA MET A 110 8.57 5.72 22.64
C MET A 110 7.95 4.34 22.91
N ASN A 111 7.28 3.75 21.93
CA ASN A 111 6.61 2.45 22.06
C ASN A 111 7.61 1.29 22.27
N TYR A 112 8.74 1.33 21.57
CA TYR A 112 9.75 0.26 21.62
C TYR A 112 11.00 0.60 22.43
N LYS A 113 11.03 1.79 23.04
CA LYS A 113 12.12 2.31 23.89
C LYS A 113 13.50 2.24 23.22
N THR A 114 13.56 2.28 21.89
CA THR A 114 14.78 2.06 21.11
C THR A 114 14.80 2.92 19.85
N ILE A 115 15.77 3.84 19.74
CA ILE A 115 15.91 4.73 18.58
C ILE A 115 16.16 3.97 17.27
N LYS A 116 16.88 2.83 17.34
CA LYS A 116 17.09 1.93 16.19
C LYS A 116 15.77 1.47 15.58
N ILE A 117 14.78 1.13 16.41
CA ILE A 117 13.45 0.71 15.93
C ILE A 117 12.72 1.91 15.32
N GLY A 118 12.82 3.09 15.95
CA GLY A 118 12.29 4.34 15.38
C GLY A 118 12.81 4.63 13.98
N LEU A 119 14.14 4.56 13.76
CA LEU A 119 14.75 4.78 12.45
C LEU A 119 14.30 3.72 11.42
N LEU A 120 14.21 2.45 11.83
CA LEU A 120 13.69 1.37 10.98
C LEU A 120 12.22 1.58 10.61
N SER A 121 11.40 2.11 11.51
CA SER A 121 9.99 2.46 11.24
C SER A 121 9.87 3.58 10.20
N VAL A 122 10.68 4.64 10.30
CA VAL A 122 10.72 5.70 9.29
C VAL A 122 11.14 5.12 7.93
N PHE A 123 12.21 4.34 7.89
CA PHE A 123 12.71 3.75 6.64
C PHE A 123 11.69 2.80 6.00
N SER A 124 11.12 1.88 6.78
CA SER A 124 10.10 0.94 6.30
C SER A 124 8.82 1.64 5.84
N THR A 125 8.38 2.69 6.53
CA THR A 125 7.19 3.47 6.16
C THR A 125 7.39 4.19 4.83
N ASN A 126 8.56 4.78 4.62
CA ASN A 126 8.91 5.38 3.33
C ASN A 126 8.89 4.33 2.21
N ILE A 127 9.59 3.20 2.38
CA ILE A 127 9.53 2.11 1.40
C ILE A 127 8.09 1.68 1.12
N GLN A 128 7.28 1.52 2.17
CA GLN A 128 5.89 1.11 2.03
C GLN A 128 5.09 2.11 1.18
N PHE A 129 5.16 3.40 1.49
CA PHE A 129 4.39 4.41 0.75
C PHE A 129 4.91 4.58 -0.68
N PHE A 130 6.22 4.71 -0.89
CA PHE A 130 6.80 4.82 -2.23
C PHE A 130 6.47 3.61 -3.11
N SER A 131 6.64 2.40 -2.59
CA SER A 131 6.38 1.19 -3.37
C SER A 131 4.89 0.99 -3.65
N TYR A 132 4.03 1.18 -2.63
CA TYR A 132 2.58 1.06 -2.80
C TYR A 132 2.03 2.14 -3.73
N GLY A 133 2.36 3.40 -3.46
CA GLY A 133 1.89 4.56 -4.22
C GLY A 133 2.28 4.47 -5.68
N SER A 134 3.53 4.13 -5.99
CA SER A 134 3.99 3.92 -7.37
C SER A 134 3.19 2.82 -8.09
N GLY A 135 2.95 1.68 -7.43
CA GLY A 135 2.13 0.61 -7.97
C GLY A 135 0.67 1.03 -8.18
N PHE A 136 0.10 1.74 -7.20
CA PHE A 136 -1.27 2.24 -7.25
C PHE A 136 -1.47 3.21 -8.41
N ILE A 137 -0.60 4.22 -8.55
CA ILE A 137 -0.67 5.21 -9.66
C ILE A 137 -0.61 4.50 -11.00
N LYS A 138 0.40 3.63 -11.18
CA LYS A 138 0.60 2.90 -12.44
C LYS A 138 -0.63 2.08 -12.81
N SER A 139 -1.15 1.29 -11.87
CA SER A 139 -2.33 0.47 -12.13
C SER A 139 -3.59 1.30 -12.32
N TYR A 140 -3.80 2.35 -11.52
CA TYR A 140 -4.95 3.23 -11.68
C TYR A 140 -4.98 3.87 -13.08
N TYR A 141 -3.84 4.37 -13.55
CA TYR A 141 -3.70 4.93 -14.90
C TYR A 141 -4.07 3.92 -16.00
N PHE A 142 -3.49 2.73 -16.00
CA PHE A 142 -3.78 1.75 -17.06
C PHE A 142 -5.19 1.18 -17.00
N ILE A 143 -5.74 1.00 -15.80
CA ILE A 143 -6.98 0.22 -15.60
C ILE A 143 -8.23 1.10 -15.56
N HIS A 144 -8.15 2.28 -14.96
CA HIS A 144 -9.28 3.22 -14.84
C HIS A 144 -9.26 4.29 -15.93
N ILE A 145 -8.09 4.88 -16.22
CA ILE A 145 -7.98 5.96 -17.23
C ILE A 145 -7.94 5.36 -18.64
N LEU A 146 -6.96 4.48 -18.93
CA LEU A 146 -6.82 3.87 -20.25
C LEU A 146 -7.74 2.67 -20.49
N LYS A 147 -8.52 2.26 -19.48
CA LYS A 147 -9.49 1.15 -19.52
C LYS A 147 -8.92 -0.19 -20.04
N LYS A 148 -7.60 -0.42 -19.97
CA LYS A 148 -6.96 -1.65 -20.47
C LYS A 148 -7.34 -2.87 -19.62
N LYS A 149 -7.21 -4.06 -20.22
CA LYS A 149 -7.47 -5.34 -19.53
C LYS A 149 -6.31 -5.64 -18.55
N PRO A 150 -6.58 -5.85 -17.24
CA PRO A 150 -5.53 -6.08 -16.25
C PRO A 150 -4.59 -7.25 -16.54
N LYS A 151 -5.12 -8.38 -17.04
CA LYS A 151 -4.33 -9.57 -17.38
C LYS A 151 -3.27 -9.33 -18.47
N LEU A 152 -3.53 -8.39 -19.39
CA LEU A 152 -2.60 -8.06 -20.47
C LEU A 152 -1.48 -7.12 -20.01
N ILE A 153 -1.79 -6.18 -19.12
CA ILE A 153 -0.84 -5.15 -18.66
C ILE A 153 0.00 -5.63 -17.48
N PHE A 154 -0.57 -6.46 -16.63
CA PHE A 154 0.09 -6.99 -15.44
C PHE A 154 -0.01 -8.52 -15.39
N PRO A 155 0.51 -9.26 -16.40
CA PRO A 155 0.43 -10.71 -16.44
C PRO A 155 1.07 -11.36 -15.19
N GLN A 156 2.13 -10.75 -14.65
CA GLN A 156 2.82 -11.20 -13.43
C GLN A 156 1.96 -11.20 -12.15
N LEU A 157 0.76 -10.58 -12.18
CA LEU A 157 -0.17 -10.56 -11.06
C LEU A 157 -1.24 -11.66 -11.16
N PHE A 158 -1.20 -12.48 -12.21
CA PHE A 158 -2.14 -13.56 -12.42
C PHE A 158 -1.36 -14.86 -12.58
N PHE A 159 -1.77 -15.90 -11.88
CA PHE A 159 -1.24 -17.23 -12.13
C PHE A 159 -1.61 -17.65 -13.56
N SER A 160 -0.63 -18.20 -14.27
CA SER A 160 -0.86 -18.95 -15.50
C SER A 160 -1.82 -20.08 -15.15
N GLN A 161 -3.02 -20.06 -15.74
CA GLN A 161 -3.87 -21.25 -15.79
C GLN A 161 -3.47 -22.07 -17.00
#